data_AF-A0A9Q7SEQ5-F1
#
_entry.id   AF-A0A9Q7SEQ5-F1
#
_cell.length_a   1.000
_cell.length_b   1.000
_cell.length_c   1.000
_cell.angle_alpha   90.00
_cell.angle_beta   90.00
_cell.angle_gamma   90.00
#
_symmetry.space_group_name_H-M   'P 1'
#
loop_
_entity.id
_entity.type
_entity.pdbx_description
1 polymer ?
#
loop_
_entity_poly.entity_id
_entity_poly.type
_entity_poly.pdbx_seq_one_letter_code
_entity_poly.pdbx_strand_id
1 'polypeptide(L)'
;MTTFWTPPSWLPAWYTVRSVMVEDALTAMFKPLLPTVQVVNQLPDGTLDTGWTGRLLYIARGGGGITVRHDEAPALIASITNSRTDSNSLIGWVRDVLSCVEDEIDIDMPDGTTAQITEVREVSGPEEVPGAEYDERIVPATFAFTFATPLEMPDYSRYLGS
;
A
#
# COMPACT_ATOMS: atom_id res chain seq x y z
N MET A 1 13.94 6.36 24.76
CA MET A 1 14.98 7.37 24.53
C MET A 1 15.64 7.00 23.22
N THR A 2 15.24 7.64 22.13
CA THR A 2 15.50 7.18 20.76
C THR A 2 15.80 8.38 19.88
N THR A 3 16.95 8.31 19.24
CA THR A 3 17.55 9.18 18.22
C THR A 3 18.75 8.35 17.71
N PHE A 4 19.28 8.46 16.49
CA PHE A 4 19.58 9.65 15.71
C PHE A 4 19.52 9.39 14.20
N TRP A 5 19.10 10.39 13.44
CA TRP A 5 19.22 10.48 11.99
C TRP A 5 20.31 11.53 11.66
N THR A 6 21.25 11.25 10.75
CA THR A 6 22.27 12.26 10.33
C THR A 6 22.81 12.03 8.91
N PRO A 7 22.20 12.63 7.87
CA PRO A 7 22.61 12.36 6.50
C PRO A 7 22.33 13.53 5.51
N PRO A 8 23.04 14.68 5.53
CA PRO A 8 22.69 15.80 4.66
C PRO A 8 22.87 15.57 3.14
N SER A 9 24.08 15.26 2.65
CA SER A 9 24.33 14.97 1.22
C SER A 9 25.70 14.34 0.81
N TRP A 10 26.76 14.10 1.61
CA TRP A 10 26.96 14.03 3.07
C TRP A 10 25.98 13.10 3.81
N LEU A 11 25.49 12.11 3.09
CA LEU A 11 24.33 11.24 3.36
C LEU A 11 24.82 9.78 3.15
N PRO A 12 24.53 8.80 4.04
CA PRO A 12 25.23 7.50 4.03
C PRO A 12 24.93 6.58 2.85
N ALA A 13 25.92 5.75 2.50
CA ALA A 13 25.99 4.94 1.27
C ALA A 13 24.91 3.86 1.06
N TRP A 14 24.10 3.56 2.08
CA TRP A 14 22.99 2.60 2.04
C TRP A 14 21.67 3.22 2.53
N TYR A 15 21.71 4.46 3.00
CA TYR A 15 20.56 5.10 3.61
C TYR A 15 19.52 5.41 2.53
N THR A 16 18.35 4.79 2.67
CA THR A 16 17.15 5.22 1.97
C THR A 16 16.41 6.18 2.90
N VAL A 17 16.20 7.42 2.45
CA VAL A 17 15.07 8.20 2.97
C VAL A 17 13.82 7.42 2.60
N ARG A 18 13.25 6.66 3.55
CA ARG A 18 12.01 5.95 3.31
C ARG A 18 10.86 6.94 3.49
N SER A 19 10.31 7.39 2.37
CA SER A 19 8.86 7.49 2.29
C SER A 19 8.27 6.14 2.73
N VAL A 20 7.06 6.16 3.28
CA VAL A 20 6.38 4.94 3.71
C VAL A 20 6.40 3.93 2.56
N MET A 21 6.85 2.69 2.83
CA MET A 21 6.65 1.60 1.88
C MET A 21 5.16 1.26 1.93
N VAL A 22 4.41 1.80 0.98
CA VAL A 22 2.94 1.85 1.00
C VAL A 22 2.36 0.45 1.09
N GLU A 23 2.92 -0.50 0.35
CA GLU A 23 2.48 -1.89 0.38
C GLU A 23 2.73 -2.57 1.73
N ASP A 24 3.84 -2.23 2.42
CA ASP A 24 4.11 -2.72 3.78
C ASP A 24 3.15 -2.10 4.80
N ALA A 25 2.82 -0.81 4.67
CA ALA A 25 1.90 -0.11 5.57
C ALA A 25 0.45 -0.59 5.41
N LEU A 26 -0.03 -0.72 4.17
CA LEU A 26 -1.34 -1.29 3.89
C LEU A 26 -1.40 -2.77 4.31
N THR A 27 -0.30 -3.53 4.16
CA THR A 27 -0.22 -4.90 4.70
C THR A 27 -0.32 -4.90 6.22
N ALA A 28 0.38 -4.01 6.92
CA ALA A 28 0.31 -3.87 8.38
C ALA A 28 -1.11 -3.48 8.86
N MET A 29 -1.79 -2.59 8.13
CA MET A 29 -3.16 -2.15 8.42
C MET A 29 -4.21 -3.26 8.21
N PHE A 30 -4.19 -3.96 7.07
CA PHE A 30 -5.24 -4.95 6.74
C PHE A 30 -5.05 -6.32 7.41
N LYS A 31 -3.81 -6.74 7.66
CA LYS A 31 -3.50 -8.07 8.23
C LYS A 31 -4.17 -8.37 9.59
N PRO A 32 -4.22 -7.47 10.59
CA PRO A 32 -4.93 -7.74 11.84
C PRO A 32 -6.46 -7.78 11.68
N LEU A 33 -7.01 -7.09 10.67
CA LEU A 33 -8.43 -7.05 10.37
C LEU A 33 -8.92 -8.31 9.63
N LEU A 34 -8.02 -9.00 8.93
CA LEU A 34 -8.31 -10.17 8.10
C LEU A 34 -7.52 -11.43 8.52
N PRO A 35 -7.73 -11.98 9.73
CA PRO A 35 -6.95 -13.12 10.25
C PRO A 35 -7.10 -14.44 9.46
N THR A 36 -7.99 -14.50 8.48
CA THR A 36 -8.25 -15.67 7.61
C THR A 36 -7.91 -15.43 6.13
N VAL A 37 -7.33 -14.27 5.79
CA VAL A 37 -6.91 -13.89 4.43
C VAL A 37 -5.40 -13.66 4.44
N GLN A 38 -4.71 -14.13 3.41
CA GLN A 38 -3.29 -13.82 3.21
C GLN A 38 -3.17 -12.40 2.64
N VAL A 39 -2.86 -11.41 3.49
CA VAL A 39 -2.53 -10.05 3.03
C VAL A 39 -1.04 -10.01 2.66
N VAL A 40 -0.73 -9.71 1.40
CA VAL A 40 0.62 -9.77 0.83
C VAL A 40 0.87 -8.69 -0.23
N ASN A 41 2.12 -8.24 -0.32
CA ASN A 41 2.62 -7.36 -1.39
C ASN A 41 3.45 -8.10 -2.46
N GLN A 42 3.72 -9.38 -2.25
CA GLN A 42 4.32 -10.30 -3.20
C GLN A 42 3.49 -11.60 -3.22
N LEU A 43 3.14 -12.10 -4.40
CA LEU A 43 2.49 -13.41 -4.51
C LEU A 43 3.46 -14.51 -4.03
N PRO A 44 3.00 -15.50 -3.24
CA PRO A 44 3.84 -16.64 -2.85
C PRO A 44 4.42 -17.37 -4.07
N ASP A 45 5.64 -17.90 -3.95
CA ASP A 45 6.31 -18.62 -5.03
C ASP A 45 5.43 -19.75 -5.59
N GLY A 46 5.35 -19.87 -6.91
CA GLY A 46 4.54 -20.87 -7.60
C GLY A 46 3.02 -20.66 -7.52
N THR A 47 2.52 -19.55 -6.97
CA THR A 47 1.06 -19.25 -6.92
C THR A 47 0.38 -19.36 -8.28
N LEU A 48 1.05 -18.88 -9.33
CA LEU A 48 0.56 -18.93 -10.71
C LEU A 48 0.70 -20.33 -11.34
N ASP A 49 1.75 -21.07 -10.98
CA ASP A 49 2.09 -22.37 -11.59
C ASP A 49 1.38 -23.57 -10.94
N THR A 50 1.00 -23.45 -9.67
CA THR A 50 0.50 -24.57 -8.84
C THR A 50 -1.02 -24.57 -8.64
N GLY A 51 -1.73 -23.54 -9.13
CA GLY A 51 -3.17 -23.41 -8.95
C GLY A 51 -3.54 -23.15 -7.49
N TRP A 52 -2.98 -22.08 -6.92
CA TRP A 52 -3.20 -21.67 -5.52
C TRP A 52 -4.69 -21.67 -5.12
N THR A 53 -4.96 -22.05 -3.87
CA THR A 53 -6.32 -22.09 -3.29
C THR A 53 -6.36 -21.37 -1.95
N GLY A 54 -7.31 -20.44 -1.76
CA GLY A 54 -7.47 -19.74 -0.48
C GLY A 54 -8.26 -18.43 -0.58
N ARG A 55 -7.92 -17.48 0.29
CA ARG A 55 -8.26 -16.05 0.16
C ARG A 55 -7.00 -15.21 0.37
N LEU A 56 -6.73 -14.30 -0.56
CA LEU A 56 -5.54 -13.47 -0.60
C LEU A 56 -5.96 -12.04 -0.95
N LEU A 57 -5.30 -11.09 -0.31
CA LEU A 57 -5.40 -9.67 -0.61
C LEU A 57 -4.03 -9.21 -1.09
N TYR A 58 -3.90 -9.02 -2.40
CA TYR A 58 -2.68 -8.56 -3.04
C TYR A 58 -2.65 -7.03 -3.06
N ILE A 59 -1.52 -6.45 -2.67
CA ILE A 59 -1.33 -4.99 -2.61
C ILE A 59 -0.08 -4.64 -3.42
N ALA A 60 -0.21 -3.77 -4.42
CA ALA A 60 0.89 -3.30 -5.24
C ALA A 60 0.78 -1.80 -5.52
N ARG A 61 1.86 -1.04 -5.35
CA ARG A 61 1.89 0.37 -5.76
C ARG A 61 1.90 0.47 -7.29
N GLY A 62 0.93 1.19 -7.85
CA GLY A 62 0.78 1.38 -9.30
C GLY A 62 1.55 2.58 -9.87
N GLY A 63 2.17 3.41 -9.03
CA GLY A 63 2.90 4.61 -9.41
C GLY A 63 2.91 5.64 -8.29
N GLY A 64 3.00 6.93 -8.62
CA GLY A 64 2.82 8.01 -7.65
C GLY A 64 3.57 9.29 -7.95
N GLY A 65 3.49 10.22 -6.99
CA GLY A 65 4.23 11.47 -6.95
C GLY A 65 4.62 11.78 -5.51
N ILE A 66 5.74 12.48 -5.30
CA ILE A 66 6.22 12.82 -3.96
C ILE A 66 6.54 14.30 -3.84
N THR A 67 6.19 14.87 -2.69
CA THR A 67 6.52 16.24 -2.27
C THR A 67 7.29 16.18 -0.96
N VAL A 68 7.75 17.33 -0.45
CA VAL A 68 8.41 17.41 0.87
C VAL A 68 7.47 17.04 2.04
N ARG A 69 6.14 16.99 1.81
CA ARG A 69 5.14 16.75 2.87
C ARG A 69 4.25 15.53 2.65
N HIS A 70 4.07 15.10 1.41
CA HIS A 70 3.16 14.01 1.06
C HIS A 70 3.74 13.10 -0.01
N ASP A 71 3.49 11.80 0.14
CA ASP A 71 3.71 10.77 -0.88
C ASP A 71 2.34 10.32 -1.43
N GLU A 72 2.04 10.71 -2.66
CA GLU A 72 0.86 10.26 -3.41
C GLU A 72 1.13 8.85 -3.96
N ALA A 73 0.45 7.88 -3.40
CA ALA A 73 0.67 6.46 -3.62
C ALA A 73 -0.61 5.75 -4.10
N PRO A 74 -0.91 5.80 -5.42
CA PRO A 74 -1.90 4.92 -6.00
C PRO A 74 -1.48 3.46 -5.80
N ALA A 75 -2.33 2.68 -5.13
CA ALA A 75 -2.14 1.25 -4.91
C ALA A 75 -3.32 0.47 -5.52
N LEU A 76 -2.97 -0.56 -6.27
CA LEU A 76 -3.91 -1.60 -6.69
C LEU A 76 -4.05 -2.59 -5.53
N ILE A 77 -5.28 -2.82 -5.10
CA ILE A 77 -5.64 -3.85 -4.13
C ILE A 77 -6.50 -4.87 -4.87
N ALA A 78 -6.07 -6.12 -4.93
CA ALA A 78 -6.81 -7.20 -5.59
C ALA A 78 -7.19 -8.29 -4.60
N SER A 79 -8.47 -8.63 -4.56
CA SER A 79 -8.94 -9.84 -3.90
C SER A 79 -8.77 -11.04 -4.84
N ILE A 80 -8.13 -12.09 -4.34
CA ILE A 80 -7.90 -13.34 -5.06
C ILE A 80 -8.44 -14.47 -4.20
N THR A 81 -9.42 -15.22 -4.71
CA THR A 81 -10.07 -16.31 -3.95
C THR A 81 -10.42 -17.49 -4.85
N ASN A 82 -11.13 -18.48 -4.32
CA ASN A 82 -11.61 -19.62 -5.11
C ASN A 82 -12.89 -19.31 -5.92
N SER A 83 -13.53 -18.14 -5.76
CA SER A 83 -14.75 -17.78 -6.52
C SER A 83 -14.93 -16.27 -6.72
N ARG A 84 -15.58 -15.88 -7.82
CA ARG A 84 -15.94 -14.48 -8.09
C ARG A 84 -16.71 -13.82 -6.95
N THR A 85 -17.65 -14.54 -6.33
CA THR A 85 -18.49 -14.02 -5.24
C THR A 85 -17.67 -13.67 -4.00
N ASP A 86 -16.77 -14.56 -3.60
CA ASP A 86 -15.87 -14.35 -2.45
C ASP A 86 -14.90 -13.18 -2.72
N SER A 87 -14.36 -13.08 -3.93
CA SER A 87 -13.48 -11.97 -4.31
C SER A 87 -14.22 -10.63 -4.34
N ASN A 88 -15.43 -10.57 -4.89
CA ASN A 88 -16.28 -9.38 -4.84
C ASN A 88 -16.65 -8.98 -3.40
N SER A 89 -16.91 -9.97 -2.52
CA SER A 89 -17.19 -9.70 -1.11
C SER A 89 -15.95 -9.17 -0.37
N LEU A 90 -14.77 -9.72 -0.63
CA LEU A 90 -13.51 -9.29 -0.01
C LEU A 90 -13.09 -7.89 -0.46
N ILE A 91 -13.19 -7.55 -1.75
CA ILE A 91 -12.89 -6.18 -2.22
C ILE A 91 -13.98 -5.21 -1.78
N GLY A 92 -15.24 -5.63 -1.68
CA GLY A 92 -16.32 -4.84 -1.08
C GLY A 92 -16.00 -4.44 0.36
N TRP A 93 -15.57 -5.40 1.18
CA TRP A 93 -15.12 -5.14 2.54
C TRP A 93 -13.93 -4.15 2.61
N VAL A 94 -12.96 -4.23 1.68
CA VAL A 94 -11.86 -3.25 1.61
C VAL A 94 -12.40 -1.85 1.32
N ARG A 95 -13.36 -1.72 0.40
CA ARG A 95 -14.00 -0.44 0.08
C ARG A 95 -14.77 0.11 1.28
N ASP A 96 -15.53 -0.73 1.99
CA ASP A 96 -16.25 -0.34 3.20
C ASP A 96 -15.27 0.20 4.26
N VAL A 97 -14.16 -0.51 4.53
CA VAL A 97 -13.11 -0.06 5.47
C VAL A 97 -12.48 1.26 5.03
N LEU A 98 -12.08 1.39 3.76
CA LEU A 98 -11.44 2.60 3.26
C LEU A 98 -12.41 3.78 3.14
N SER A 99 -13.72 3.53 3.00
CA SER A 99 -14.75 4.58 3.00
C SER A 99 -14.99 5.21 4.37
N CYS A 100 -14.57 4.55 5.46
CA CYS A 100 -14.65 5.07 6.82
C CYS A 100 -13.48 5.99 7.21
N VAL A 101 -12.54 6.25 6.29
CA VAL A 101 -11.36 7.09 6.53
C VAL A 101 -11.73 8.55 6.31
N GLU A 102 -12.29 9.18 7.34
CA GLU A 102 -12.62 10.63 7.34
C GLU A 102 -11.48 11.50 7.91
N ASP A 103 -10.66 10.95 8.80
CA ASP A 103 -9.53 11.60 9.48
C ASP A 103 -8.19 10.90 9.15
N GLU A 104 -7.07 11.49 9.58
CA GLU A 104 -5.73 10.89 9.48
C GLU A 104 -5.66 9.53 10.24
N ILE A 105 -5.05 8.52 9.64
CA ILE A 105 -4.86 7.18 10.24
C ILE A 105 -3.38 6.89 10.42
N ASP A 106 -2.99 6.72 11.68
CA ASP A 106 -1.69 6.19 12.08
C ASP A 106 -1.68 4.65 12.00
N ILE A 107 -0.64 4.10 11.37
CA ILE A 107 -0.41 2.67 11.18
C ILE A 107 0.90 2.30 11.87
N ASP A 108 0.82 1.43 12.87
CA ASP A 108 1.99 0.85 13.55
C ASP A 108 2.73 -0.11 12.61
N MET A 109 3.97 0.23 12.26
CA MET A 109 4.80 -0.56 11.35
C MET A 109 5.58 -1.66 12.10
N PRO A 110 5.92 -2.80 11.46
CA PRO A 110 6.67 -3.88 12.10
C PRO A 110 8.09 -3.51 12.59
N ASP A 111 8.67 -2.41 12.09
CA ASP A 111 9.95 -1.87 12.54
C ASP A 111 9.83 -0.87 13.71
N GLY A 112 8.60 -0.63 14.19
CA GLY A 112 8.29 0.31 15.26
C GLY A 112 8.17 1.78 14.82
N THR A 113 8.20 2.05 13.51
CA THR A 113 7.82 3.38 12.97
C THR A 113 6.29 3.50 12.85
N THR A 114 5.81 4.72 12.60
CA THR A 114 4.41 4.99 12.30
C THR A 114 4.31 5.53 10.88
N ALA A 115 3.48 4.91 10.06
CA ALA A 115 3.06 5.45 8.77
C ALA A 115 1.71 6.14 8.95
N GLN A 116 1.52 7.35 8.39
CA GLN A 116 0.26 8.05 8.49
C GLN A 116 -0.39 8.22 7.12
N ILE A 117 -1.61 7.71 6.96
CA ILE A 117 -2.50 8.01 5.82
C ILE A 117 -3.22 9.32 6.16
N THR A 118 -3.13 10.30 5.25
CA THR A 118 -3.80 11.61 5.37
C THR A 118 -5.02 11.74 4.46
N GLU A 119 -5.09 10.93 3.40
CA GLU A 119 -6.22 10.82 2.49
C GLU A 119 -6.23 9.42 1.87
N VAL A 120 -7.43 8.88 1.63
CA VAL A 120 -7.63 7.78 0.69
C VAL A 120 -8.85 8.06 -0.17
N ARG A 121 -8.76 7.77 -1.45
CA ARG A 121 -9.91 7.78 -2.36
C ARG A 121 -9.85 6.63 -3.34
N GLU A 122 -11.00 6.02 -3.62
CA GLU A 122 -11.15 5.09 -4.74
C GLU A 122 -10.97 5.87 -6.05
N VAL A 123 -10.00 5.45 -6.87
CA VAL A 123 -9.73 6.02 -8.20
C VAL A 123 -10.46 5.22 -9.28
N SER A 124 -10.45 3.89 -9.12
CA SER A 124 -11.33 3.00 -9.87
C SER A 124 -11.73 1.82 -8.98
N GLY A 125 -12.99 1.42 -9.07
CA GLY A 125 -13.55 0.33 -8.29
C GLY A 125 -13.16 -1.04 -8.87
N PRO A 126 -13.94 -2.09 -8.55
CA PRO A 126 -13.85 -3.40 -9.21
C PRO A 126 -13.88 -3.29 -10.74
N GLU A 127 -12.72 -3.41 -11.39
CA GLU A 127 -12.62 -3.35 -12.85
C GLU A 127 -12.67 -4.74 -13.51
N GLU A 128 -13.61 -4.90 -14.45
CA GLU A 128 -13.56 -5.97 -15.44
C GLU A 128 -13.07 -5.35 -16.76
N VAL A 129 -11.87 -5.70 -17.22
CA VAL A 129 -11.31 -5.20 -18.49
C VAL A 129 -11.73 -6.15 -19.63
N PRO A 130 -12.67 -5.75 -20.53
CA PRO A 130 -13.17 -6.66 -21.55
C PRO A 130 -12.10 -6.99 -22.59
N GLY A 131 -11.89 -8.29 -22.86
CA GLY A 131 -10.97 -8.76 -23.90
C GLY A 131 -9.57 -9.15 -23.42
N ALA A 132 -9.26 -9.01 -22.13
CA ALA A 132 -8.15 -9.72 -21.50
C ALA A 132 -8.53 -11.18 -21.19
N GLU A 133 -7.55 -12.04 -20.94
CA GLU A 133 -7.79 -13.34 -20.28
C GLU A 133 -8.19 -13.07 -18.82
N TYR A 134 -9.49 -12.85 -18.60
CA TYR A 134 -10.07 -12.46 -17.33
C TYR A 134 -10.36 -13.68 -16.46
N ASP A 135 -9.61 -13.82 -15.36
CA ASP A 135 -9.97 -14.73 -14.28
C ASP A 135 -10.89 -14.00 -13.30
N GLU A 136 -12.19 -14.33 -13.33
CA GLU A 136 -13.21 -13.72 -12.47
C GLU A 136 -12.99 -13.90 -10.96
N ARG A 137 -12.01 -14.74 -10.57
CA ARG A 137 -11.56 -14.91 -9.19
C ARG A 137 -10.60 -13.81 -8.73
N ILE A 138 -10.09 -12.98 -9.63
CA ILE A 138 -9.22 -11.83 -9.34
C ILE A 138 -10.04 -10.56 -9.54
N VAL A 139 -10.29 -9.82 -8.46
CA VAL A 139 -11.07 -8.57 -8.51
C VAL A 139 -10.23 -7.40 -7.98
N PRO A 140 -9.62 -6.59 -8.86
CA PRO A 140 -8.81 -5.44 -8.48
C PRO A 140 -9.67 -4.18 -8.30
N ALA A 141 -9.29 -3.33 -7.35
CA ALA A 141 -9.67 -1.92 -7.29
C ALA A 141 -8.42 -1.06 -7.05
N THR A 142 -8.41 0.18 -7.53
CA THR A 142 -7.29 1.11 -7.40
C THR A 142 -7.69 2.27 -6.50
N PHE A 143 -6.89 2.51 -5.45
CA PHE A 143 -7.08 3.60 -4.50
C PHE A 143 -5.87 4.53 -4.55
N ALA A 144 -6.09 5.84 -4.56
CA ALA A 144 -5.05 6.82 -4.31
C ALA A 144 -4.98 7.06 -2.81
N PHE A 145 -3.87 6.64 -2.19
CA PHE A 145 -3.51 6.99 -0.83
C PHE A 145 -2.59 8.20 -0.84
N THR A 146 -2.72 9.08 0.14
CA THR A 146 -1.76 10.15 0.41
C THR A 146 -1.14 9.89 1.78
N PHE A 147 0.15 9.61 1.83
CA PHE A 147 0.89 9.39 3.08
C PHE A 147 1.61 10.65 3.53
N ALA A 148 1.59 10.95 4.82
CA ALA A 148 2.44 12.00 5.39
C ALA A 148 3.92 11.62 5.21
N THR A 149 4.70 12.56 4.71
CA THR A 149 6.16 12.43 4.59
C THR A 149 6.77 12.88 5.93
N PRO A 150 7.58 12.04 6.61
CA PRO A 150 8.22 12.42 7.86
C PRO A 150 8.93 13.77 7.80
N LEU A 151 8.63 14.67 8.75
CA LEU A 151 9.20 16.02 8.81
C LEU A 151 10.73 16.05 8.97
N GLU A 152 11.33 14.92 9.33
CA GLU A 152 12.77 14.73 9.49
C GLU A 152 13.51 14.46 8.16
N MET A 153 12.83 14.51 7.01
CA MET A 153 13.49 14.37 5.71
C MET A 153 14.52 15.51 5.45
N PRO A 154 15.67 15.21 4.82
CA PRO A 154 16.71 16.21 4.61
C PRO A 154 16.27 17.28 3.61
N ASP A 155 16.54 18.54 3.94
CA ASP A 155 16.32 19.68 3.05
C ASP A 155 17.36 19.70 1.92
N TYR A 156 17.06 18.94 0.85
CA TYR A 156 17.88 18.87 -0.36
C TYR A 156 17.98 20.21 -1.11
N SER A 157 17.05 21.16 -0.91
CA SER A 157 17.02 22.41 -1.69
C SER A 157 18.32 23.21 -1.57
N ARG A 158 18.96 23.16 -0.39
CA ARG A 158 20.23 23.83 -0.08
C ARG A 158 21.45 23.25 -0.78
N TYR A 159 21.32 22.05 -1.36
CA TYR A 159 22.39 21.32 -2.03
C TYR A 159 22.18 21.21 -3.55
N LEU A 160 21.00 21.55 -4.06
CA LEU A 160 20.67 21.50 -5.50
C LEU A 160 21.14 22.74 -6.29
N GLY A 161 21.52 23.81 -5.59
CA GLY A 161 21.92 25.08 -6.21
C GLY A 161 20.72 25.95 -6.60
N SER A 162 20.60 27.11 -5.97
CA SER A 162 19.63 28.16 -6.29
C SER A 162 20.15 29.13 -7.36
#